data_AF-A0AAU9TRY0-F1
#
_entry.id   AF-A0AAU9TRY0-F1
#
_cell.length_a   1.000
_cell.length_b   1.000
_cell.length_c   1.000
_cell.angle_alpha   90.00
_cell.angle_beta   90.00
_cell.angle_gamma   90.00
#
_symmetry.space_group_name_H-M   'P 1'
#
loop_
_entity.id
_entity.type
_entity.pdbx_description
1 polymer ?
#
loop_
_entity_poly.entity_id
_entity_poly.type
_entity_poly.pdbx_seq_one_letter_code
_entity_poly.pdbx_strand_id
1 'polypeptide(L)'
;MSNDVLHRVHRQTLNSTLQMTAEIYNKTLIRIEDMCLLMANKVLSCLGMTAPNRHMHDALNHELQRKQQYDIGALAETVRTNVP
;
A
#
# COMPACT_ATOMS: atom_id res chain seq x y z
N MET A 1 -10.03 -12.14 -1.79
CA MET A 1 -9.32 -11.07 -1.08
C MET A 1 -7.88 -10.90 -1.56
N SER A 2 -7.00 -11.91 -1.44
CA SER A 2 -5.62 -11.78 -1.92
C SER A 2 -5.49 -11.66 -3.44
N ASN A 3 -6.33 -12.39 -4.18
CA ASN A 3 -6.41 -12.26 -5.63
C ASN A 3 -6.86 -10.86 -6.08
N ASP A 4 -7.79 -10.22 -5.33
CA ASP A 4 -8.23 -8.85 -5.60
C ASP A 4 -7.10 -7.84 -5.37
N VAL A 5 -6.30 -8.04 -4.32
CA VAL A 5 -5.10 -7.23 -4.05
C VAL A 5 -4.08 -7.43 -5.17
N LEU A 6 -3.80 -8.68 -5.59
CA LEU A 6 -2.90 -8.98 -6.69
C LEU A 6 -3.36 -8.30 -8.00
N HIS A 7 -4.64 -8.43 -8.34
CA HIS A 7 -5.23 -7.81 -9.53
C HIS A 7 -5.13 -6.28 -9.46
N ARG A 8 -5.35 -5.67 -8.28
CA ARG A 8 -5.14 -4.23 -8.09
C ARG A 8 -3.68 -3.84 -8.31
N VAL A 9 -2.73 -4.62 -7.81
CA VAL A 9 -1.30 -4.37 -8.00
C VAL A 9 -0.91 -4.49 -9.47
N HIS A 10 -1.37 -5.52 -10.19
CA HIS A 10 -1.16 -5.66 -11.65
C HIS A 10 -1.59 -4.40 -12.40
N ARG A 11 -2.78 -3.87 -12.07
CA ARG A 11 -3.29 -2.64 -12.70
C ARG A 11 -2.47 -1.41 -12.36
N GLN A 12 -1.91 -1.33 -11.16
CA GLN A 12 -1.11 -0.19 -10.70
C GLN A 12 0.32 -0.20 -11.24
N THR A 13 0.94 -1.37 -11.36
CA THR A 13 2.34 -1.51 -11.78
C THR A 13 2.51 -1.87 -13.26
N LEU A 14 1.39 -2.09 -13.98
CA LEU A 14 1.36 -2.62 -15.35
C LEU A 14 2.13 -3.94 -15.51
N ASN A 15 2.32 -4.67 -14.41
CA ASN A 15 3.07 -5.91 -14.37
C ASN A 15 2.12 -7.10 -14.20
N SER A 16 1.64 -7.65 -15.31
CA SER A 16 0.72 -8.79 -15.34
C SER A 16 1.37 -10.12 -14.99
N THR A 17 2.71 -10.20 -14.94
CA THR A 17 3.45 -11.43 -14.61
C THR A 17 3.79 -11.54 -13.13
N LEU A 18 3.53 -10.49 -12.34
CA LEU A 18 3.75 -10.49 -10.91
C LEU A 18 2.95 -11.64 -10.26
N GLN A 19 3.63 -12.50 -9.50
CA GLN A 19 3.00 -13.59 -8.79
C GLN A 19 2.64 -13.20 -7.36
N MET A 20 1.96 -14.10 -6.64
CA MET A 20 1.63 -13.91 -5.22
C MET A 20 2.92 -13.74 -4.41
N THR A 21 3.08 -12.57 -3.77
CA THR A 21 4.23 -12.27 -2.92
C THR A 21 3.82 -12.17 -1.46
N ALA A 22 4.81 -12.25 -0.55
CA ALA A 22 4.60 -12.00 0.88
C ALA A 22 3.99 -10.61 1.15
N GLU A 23 4.26 -9.62 0.29
CA GLU A 23 3.67 -8.29 0.40
C GLU A 23 2.16 -8.29 0.11
N ILE A 24 1.72 -9.02 -0.92
CA ILE A 24 0.30 -9.15 -1.26
C ILE A 24 -0.44 -9.92 -0.17
N TYR A 25 0.20 -10.97 0.36
CA TYR A 25 -0.32 -11.70 1.51
C TYR A 25 -0.47 -10.79 2.73
N ASN A 26 0.55 -10.00 3.06
CA ASN A 26 0.51 -9.06 4.17
C ASN A 26 -0.57 -7.98 4.00
N LYS A 27 -0.71 -7.40 2.79
CA LYS A 27 -1.81 -6.49 2.44
C LYS A 27 -3.18 -7.12 2.66
N THR A 28 -3.30 -8.41 2.36
CA THR A 28 -4.54 -9.15 2.59
C THR A 28 -4.80 -9.34 4.09
N LEU A 29 -3.79 -9.70 4.88
CA LEU A 29 -3.91 -9.83 6.33
C LEU A 29 -4.32 -8.50 6.99
N ILE A 30 -3.74 -7.37 6.58
CA ILE A 30 -4.16 -6.04 7.08
C ILE A 30 -5.66 -5.81 6.82
N ARG A 31 -6.13 -6.10 5.60
CA ARG A 31 -7.54 -5.95 5.24
C ARG A 31 -8.45 -6.84 6.08
N ILE A 32 -8.04 -8.08 6.34
CA ILE A 32 -8.78 -9.01 7.21
C ILE A 32 -8.80 -8.47 8.64
N GLU A 33 -7.67 -8.00 9.15
CA GLU A 33 -7.59 -7.43 10.49
C GLU A 33 -8.49 -6.20 10.67
N ASP A 34 -8.52 -5.30 9.68
CA ASP A 34 -9.40 -4.14 9.72
C ASP A 34 -10.88 -4.57 9.77
N MET A 35 -11.27 -5.63 9.05
CA MET A 35 -12.62 -6.19 9.13
C MET A 35 -12.90 -6.80 10.51
N CYS A 36 -11.94 -7.53 11.09
CA CYS A 36 -12.07 -8.07 12.44
C CYS A 36 -12.19 -6.98 13.51
N LEU A 37 -11.45 -5.88 13.36
CA LEU A 37 -11.57 -4.70 14.20
C LEU A 37 -12.94 -4.05 14.07
N LEU A 38 -13.44 -3.89 12.84
CA LEU A 38 -14.76 -3.31 12.61
C LEU A 38 -15.90 -4.17 13.17
N MET A 39 -15.81 -5.49 13.03
CA MET A 39 -16.89 -6.42 13.42
C MET A 39 -16.86 -6.80 14.89
N ALA A 40 -15.67 -7.00 15.47
CA ALA A 40 -15.50 -7.59 16.79
C ALA A 40 -14.54 -6.79 17.69
N ASN A 41 -13.98 -5.67 17.20
CA ASN A 41 -12.95 -4.88 17.89
C ASN A 41 -11.77 -5.74 18.39
N LYS A 42 -11.40 -6.75 17.59
CA LYS A 42 -10.30 -7.67 17.89
C LYS A 42 -9.29 -7.66 16.76
N VAL A 43 -8.01 -7.53 17.14
CA VAL A 43 -6.87 -7.74 16.25
C VAL A 43 -6.68 -9.24 15.97
N LEU A 44 -6.00 -9.57 14.87
CA LEU A 44 -5.82 -10.97 14.46
C LEU A 44 -5.02 -11.78 15.48
N SER A 45 -4.07 -11.15 16.18
CA SER A 45 -3.30 -11.81 17.24
C SER A 45 -4.18 -12.30 18.40
N CYS A 46 -5.24 -11.56 18.76
CA CYS A 46 -6.20 -11.99 19.77
C CYS A 46 -7.07 -13.16 19.33
N LEU A 47 -7.10 -13.47 18.03
CA LEU A 47 -7.80 -14.62 17.45
C LEU A 47 -6.85 -15.81 17.22
N GLY A 48 -5.59 -15.74 17.67
CA GLY A 48 -4.59 -16.78 17.44
C GLY A 48 -4.03 -16.82 16.03
N MET A 49 -4.24 -15.76 15.24
CA MET A 49 -3.73 -15.64 13.87
C MET A 49 -2.45 -14.80 13.82
N THR A 50 -1.67 -14.99 12.75
CA THR A 50 -0.46 -14.19 12.48
C THR A 50 -0.82 -12.71 12.38
N ALA A 51 -0.16 -11.88 13.18
CA ALA A 51 -0.33 -10.44 13.13
C ALA A 51 0.21 -9.87 11.80
N PRO A 52 -0.51 -8.96 11.15
CA PRO A 52 -0.02 -8.32 9.93
C PRO A 52 1.14 -7.38 10.23
N ASN A 53 2.09 -7.29 9.30
CA ASN A 53 3.19 -6.36 9.36
C ASN A 53 2.78 -4.99 8.78
N ARG A 54 2.17 -4.15 9.62
CA ARG A 54 1.71 -2.79 9.23
C ARG A 54 2.87 -1.82 9.00
N HIS A 55 3.93 -1.91 9.79
CA HIS A 55 5.07 -0.98 9.76
C HIS A 55 5.77 -0.93 8.40
N MET A 56 6.01 -2.08 7.77
CA MET A 56 6.62 -2.12 6.44
C MET A 56 5.68 -1.59 5.34
N HIS A 57 4.37 -1.71 5.53
CA HIS A 57 3.38 -1.28 4.55
C HIS A 57 3.21 0.25 4.53
N ASP A 58 3.20 0.89 5.71
CA ASP A 58 3.03 2.35 5.80
C ASP A 58 4.26 3.10 5.26
N ALA A 59 5.47 2.59 5.50
CA ALA A 59 6.70 3.16 4.94
C ALA A 59 6.70 3.11 3.40
N LEU A 60 6.29 1.98 2.82
CA LEU A 60 6.25 1.79 1.36
C LEU A 60 5.14 2.62 0.71
N ASN A 61 3.98 2.74 1.36
CA ASN A 61 2.88 3.58 0.90
C ASN A 61 3.24 5.08 0.98
N HIS A 62 3.92 5.51 2.03
CA HIS A 62 4.43 6.88 2.16
C HIS A 62 5.48 7.20 1.09
N GLU A 63 6.37 6.26 0.75
CA GLU A 63 7.35 6.48 -0.30
C GLU A 63 6.72 6.52 -1.70
N LEU A 64 5.72 5.67 -1.96
CA LEU A 64 4.93 5.70 -3.18
C LEU A 64 4.11 6.99 -3.29
N GLN A 65 3.49 7.44 -2.20
CA GLN A 65 2.79 8.72 -2.14
C GLN A 65 3.76 9.88 -2.36
N ARG A 66 4.94 9.91 -1.74
CA ARG A 66 5.97 10.93 -2.04
C ARG A 66 6.34 10.97 -3.52
N LYS A 67 6.49 9.81 -4.17
CA LYS A 67 6.76 9.74 -5.62
C LYS A 67 5.62 10.27 -6.48
N GLN A 68 4.36 10.05 -6.08
CA GLN A 68 3.18 10.55 -6.78
C GLN A 68 2.91 12.04 -6.49
N GLN A 69 3.26 12.50 -5.28
CA GLN A 69 3.09 13.87 -4.82
C GLN A 69 4.24 14.80 -5.25
N TYR A 70 5.23 14.29 -5.99
CA TYR A 70 6.09 15.13 -6.80
C TYR A 70 5.22 15.77 -7.89
N ASP A 71 4.56 16.86 -7.51
CA ASP A 71 3.75 17.67 -8.38
C ASP A 71 4.70 18.32 -9.40
N ILE A 72 4.79 17.68 -10.57
CA ILE A 72 5.64 18.11 -11.67
C ILE A 72 5.26 19.55 -12.07
N GLY A 73 4.02 19.97 -11.84
CA GLY A 73 3.57 21.35 -12.03
C GLY A 73 4.25 22.33 -11.07
N ALA A 74 4.26 22.03 -9.77
CA ALA A 74 4.92 22.88 -8.77
C ALA A 74 6.44 22.94 -8.97
N LEU A 75 7.06 21.83 -9.40
CA LEU A 75 8.48 21.77 -9.74
C LEU A 75 8.80 22.58 -11.02
N ALA A 76 7.97 22.47 -12.06
CA ALA A 76 8.14 23.23 -13.29
C ALA A 76 7.97 24.74 -13.05
N GLU A 77 7.06 25.14 -12.17
CA GLU A 77 6.86 26.52 -11.78
C GLU A 77 8.03 27.07 -10.97
N THR A 78 8.55 26.30 -10.00
CA THR A 78 9.75 26.70 -9.24
C THR A 78 11.01 26.79 -10.10
N VAL A 79 11.19 25.91 -11.09
CA VAL A 79 12.28 26.03 -12.05
C VAL A 79 12.11 27.30 -12.89
N ARG A 80 10.90 27.56 -13.41
CA ARG A 80 10.63 28.73 -14.26
C ARG A 80 10.84 30.07 -13.53
N THR A 81 10.56 30.13 -12.22
CA THR A 81 10.76 31.33 -11.40
C THR A 81 12.18 31.49 -10.86
N ASN A 82 13.01 30.44 -10.90
CA ASN A 82 14.40 30.46 -10.42
C ASN A 82 15.45 30.45 -11.55
N VAL A 83 15.03 30.44 -12.82
CA VAL A 83 15.94 30.72 -13.94
C VAL A 83 16.02 32.25 -14.09
N PRO A 84 17.22 32.85 -13.97
CA PRO A 84 17.42 34.30 -14.10
C PRO A 84 17.20 34.80 -15.53
#